data_AF-A0A1C6DC69-F1
#
_entry.id   AF-A0A1C6DC69-F1
#
_cell.length_a   1.000
_cell.length_b   1.000
_cell.length_c   1.000
_cell.angle_alpha   90.00
_cell.angle_beta   90.00
_cell.angle_gamma   90.00
#
_symmetry.space_group_name_H-M   'P 1'
#
loop_
_entity.id
_entity.type
_entity.pdbx_description
1 polymer ?
#
loop_
_entity_poly.entity_id
_entity_poly.type
_entity_poly.pdbx_seq_one_letter_code
_entity_poly.pdbx_strand_id
1 'polypeptide(L)'
;MSKHTTLDQLKMLAQRTKGEIDKVDSKVATLSGRVDTLEGAGGQANVLEGVKVNGAALKIVDKIVDILIATGAANGTLAVNGIDVPVKGLAALAYKAQVSEADLDSALTAVLAAKAAKADVDVLIGTDTGKSARTIANEELTKQLIPEGAQESLDTLTEIARWIQDHPDDAAAMNTAIAKLNEIAAGIGGEEDDYATVMAAIEGKITAAMAGIAQGATKVEKSDVNGNIKINGQETVVYTHPAGSAVEAGFKKVGSDANGHVVMGGDVTKEDITKLGIPAQDTTYEKATAEKDGLMSKEDKKKLDDMAVAENTEVQSMLDEVFGATEEEP
;
A
#
# COMPACT_ATOMS: atom_id res chain seq x y z
N MET A 1 140.92 75.29 -82.90
CA MET A 1 139.90 74.33 -83.40
C MET A 1 138.51 74.84 -83.02
N SER A 2 138.09 75.97 -83.60
CA SER A 2 136.73 76.48 -83.41
C SER A 2 135.86 75.77 -84.45
N LYS A 3 135.13 74.73 -84.01
CA LYS A 3 134.18 73.99 -84.84
C LYS A 3 132.97 74.89 -85.08
N HIS A 4 133.09 75.82 -86.02
CA HIS A 4 131.97 76.62 -86.47
C HIS A 4 130.97 75.68 -87.16
N THR A 5 129.74 75.64 -86.65
CA THR A 5 128.61 74.99 -87.31
C THR A 5 128.41 75.65 -88.66
N THR A 6 128.34 74.86 -89.74
CA THR A 6 128.16 75.42 -91.07
C THR A 6 126.73 75.94 -91.23
N LEU A 7 126.54 76.98 -92.05
CA LEU A 7 125.22 77.56 -92.33
C LEU A 7 124.21 76.49 -92.78
N ASP A 8 124.67 75.48 -93.50
CA ASP A 8 123.84 74.36 -93.97
C ASP A 8 123.36 73.45 -92.83
N GLN A 9 124.17 73.21 -91.80
CA GLN A 9 123.74 72.46 -90.61
C GLN A 9 122.64 73.21 -89.83
N LEU A 10 122.76 74.54 -89.72
CA LEU A 10 121.71 75.36 -89.11
C LEU A 10 120.41 75.33 -89.93
N LYS A 11 120.50 75.39 -91.27
CA LYS A 11 119.32 75.27 -92.15
C LYS A 11 118.63 73.92 -92.00
N MET A 12 119.39 72.82 -91.96
CA MET A 12 118.82 71.48 -91.75
C MET A 12 118.16 71.33 -90.38
N LEU A 13 118.77 71.88 -89.31
CA LEU A 13 118.16 71.87 -87.98
C LEU A 13 116.87 72.69 -87.96
N ALA A 14 116.87 73.89 -88.54
CA ALA A 14 115.67 74.73 -88.64
C ALA A 14 114.54 74.05 -89.42
N GLN A 15 114.84 73.37 -90.52
CA GLN A 15 113.85 72.59 -91.28
C GLN A 15 113.31 71.42 -90.45
N ARG A 16 114.18 70.69 -89.74
CA ARG A 16 113.77 69.59 -88.86
C ARG A 16 112.90 70.08 -87.71
N THR A 17 113.30 71.16 -87.04
CA THR A 17 112.55 71.79 -85.96
C THR A 17 111.18 72.26 -86.45
N LYS A 18 111.11 72.88 -87.64
CA LYS A 18 109.83 73.24 -88.24
C LYS A 18 108.94 72.02 -88.49
N GLY A 19 109.48 70.95 -89.05
CA GLY A 19 108.71 69.72 -89.28
C GLY A 19 108.23 69.03 -87.99
N GLU A 20 109.02 69.10 -86.91
CA GLU A 20 108.62 68.62 -85.58
C GLU A 20 107.50 69.48 -84.98
N ILE A 21 107.61 70.81 -85.07
CA ILE A 21 106.56 71.75 -84.60
C ILE A 21 105.26 71.52 -85.35
N ASP A 22 105.30 71.43 -86.68
CA ASP A 22 104.11 71.21 -87.51
C ASP A 22 103.41 69.86 -87.15
N LYS A 23 104.19 68.82 -86.78
CA LYS A 23 103.64 67.55 -86.27
C LYS A 23 103.02 67.68 -84.88
N VAL A 24 103.63 68.46 -83.99
CA VAL A 24 103.09 68.73 -82.65
C VAL A 24 101.77 69.48 -82.77
N ASP A 25 101.70 70.54 -83.59
CA ASP A 25 100.47 71.29 -83.83
C ASP A 25 99.36 70.41 -84.41
N SER A 26 99.68 69.54 -85.37
CA SER A 26 98.72 68.59 -85.91
C SER A 26 98.19 67.63 -84.84
N LYS A 27 99.05 67.12 -83.95
CA LYS A 27 98.63 66.27 -82.83
C LYS A 27 97.80 67.03 -81.80
N VAL A 28 98.19 68.27 -81.46
CA VAL A 28 97.46 69.13 -80.52
C VAL A 28 96.08 69.46 -81.07
N ALA A 29 95.97 69.84 -82.35
CA ALA A 29 94.67 70.07 -83.00
C ALA A 29 93.79 68.82 -82.99
N THR A 30 94.38 67.64 -83.26
CA THR A 30 93.65 66.36 -83.20
C THR A 30 93.17 66.02 -81.78
N LEU A 31 94.03 66.22 -80.78
CA LEU A 31 93.69 66.01 -79.37
C LEU A 31 92.60 66.98 -78.91
N SER A 32 92.69 68.26 -79.30
CA SER A 32 91.67 69.27 -79.00
C SER A 32 90.33 68.88 -79.60
N GLY A 33 90.29 68.48 -80.88
CA GLY A 33 89.05 68.01 -81.51
C GLY A 33 88.45 66.77 -80.82
N ARG A 34 89.28 65.85 -80.31
CA ARG A 34 88.81 64.70 -79.51
C ARG A 34 88.28 65.15 -78.14
N VAL A 35 88.90 66.13 -77.50
CA VAL A 35 88.43 66.72 -76.24
C VAL A 35 87.09 67.42 -76.47
N ASP A 36 86.95 68.24 -77.50
CA ASP A 36 85.71 68.93 -77.84
C ASP A 36 84.58 67.94 -78.14
N THR A 37 84.90 66.84 -78.83
CA THR A 37 83.94 65.75 -79.08
C THR A 37 83.51 65.04 -77.79
N LEU A 38 84.43 64.83 -76.84
CA LEU A 38 84.13 64.23 -75.54
C LEU A 38 83.32 65.17 -74.65
N GLU A 39 83.61 66.47 -74.67
CA GLU A 39 82.85 67.47 -73.93
C GLU A 39 81.44 67.65 -74.51
N GLY A 40 81.30 67.72 -75.83
CA GLY A 40 80.01 67.87 -76.51
C GLY A 40 79.07 66.67 -76.41
N ALA A 41 79.61 65.44 -76.32
CA ALA A 41 78.83 64.21 -76.19
C ALA A 41 78.42 63.86 -74.74
N GLY A 42 78.63 64.77 -73.78
CA GLY A 42 78.35 64.49 -72.37
C GLY A 42 79.23 63.38 -71.81
N GLY A 43 80.52 63.38 -72.18
CA GLY A 43 81.52 62.31 -72.01
C GLY A 43 81.90 61.89 -70.58
N GLN A 44 80.94 61.83 -69.66
CA GLN A 44 81.02 60.94 -68.52
C GLN A 44 80.20 59.70 -68.88
N ALA A 45 80.83 58.73 -69.55
CA ALA A 45 80.22 57.43 -69.82
C ALA A 45 79.53 56.92 -68.53
N ASN A 46 78.21 56.69 -68.62
CA ASN A 46 77.29 56.28 -67.54
C ASN A 46 76.57 57.38 -66.73
N VAL A 47 76.34 58.58 -67.29
CA VAL A 47 75.31 59.48 -66.74
C VAL A 47 73.95 59.07 -67.32
N LEU A 48 73.02 58.64 -66.47
CA LEU A 48 71.62 58.48 -66.85
C LEU A 48 71.03 59.87 -67.09
N GLU A 49 70.54 60.15 -68.30
CA GLU A 49 69.96 61.47 -68.66
C GLU A 49 68.50 61.62 -68.16
N GLY A 50 67.84 60.51 -67.81
CA GLY A 50 66.51 60.55 -67.21
C GLY A 50 65.98 59.15 -66.88
N VAL A 51 65.29 59.03 -65.74
CA VAL A 51 64.51 57.85 -65.37
C VAL A 51 63.07 58.30 -65.10
N LYS A 52 62.09 57.61 -65.70
CA LYS A 52 60.67 57.87 -65.47
C LYS A 52 60.01 56.65 -64.85
N VAL A 53 59.20 56.87 -63.83
CA VAL A 53 58.29 55.87 -63.27
C VAL A 53 56.86 56.34 -63.51
N ASN A 54 56.09 55.55 -64.26
CA ASN A 54 54.71 55.85 -64.63
C ASN A 54 54.51 57.28 -65.21
N GLY A 55 55.46 57.73 -66.04
CA GLY A 55 55.43 59.04 -66.69
C GLY A 55 56.02 60.20 -65.89
N ALA A 56 56.21 60.05 -64.57
CA ALA A 56 56.85 61.06 -63.72
C ALA A 56 58.39 60.91 -63.72
N ALA A 57 59.11 62.02 -63.88
CA ALA A 57 60.57 62.04 -63.90
C ALA A 57 61.16 61.94 -62.47
N LEU A 58 62.17 61.10 -62.30
CA LEU A 58 62.88 60.92 -61.03
C LEU A 58 64.17 61.75 -60.98
N LYS A 59 64.51 62.24 -59.79
CA LYS A 59 65.75 62.97 -59.53
C LYS A 59 66.94 62.02 -59.56
N ILE A 60 67.97 62.37 -60.32
CA ILE A 60 69.23 61.62 -60.42
C ILE A 60 70.29 62.40 -59.61
N VAL A 61 70.96 61.73 -58.67
CA VAL A 61 72.06 62.33 -57.88
C VAL A 61 73.30 61.47 -58.07
N ASP A 62 74.40 62.07 -58.47
CA ASP A 62 75.73 61.45 -58.56
C ASP A 62 75.75 60.05 -59.22
N LYS A 63 74.96 59.89 -60.29
CA LYS A 63 74.82 58.69 -61.14
C LYS A 63 74.06 57.50 -60.54
N ILE A 64 73.38 57.67 -59.40
CA ILE A 64 72.51 56.64 -58.81
C ILE A 64 71.06 57.15 -58.80
N VAL A 65 70.12 56.27 -59.14
CA VAL A 65 68.69 56.50 -58.95
C VAL A 65 68.22 55.59 -57.84
N ASP A 66 67.72 56.18 -56.76
CA ASP A 66 67.07 55.45 -55.68
C ASP A 66 65.60 55.22 -56.04
N ILE A 67 65.20 53.95 -56.17
CA ILE A 67 63.82 53.54 -56.45
C ILE A 67 63.30 52.86 -55.19
N LEU A 68 62.62 53.64 -54.36
CA LEU A 68 61.92 53.16 -53.19
C LEU A 68 60.65 52.44 -53.61
N ILE A 69 60.51 51.17 -53.22
CA ILE A 69 59.30 50.37 -53.44
C ILE A 69 58.69 50.02 -52.08
N ALA A 70 57.42 50.38 -51.89
CA ALA A 70 56.64 50.14 -50.68
C ALA A 70 55.25 49.58 -51.03
N THR A 71 54.47 49.20 -50.01
CA THR A 71 53.05 48.87 -50.17
C THR A 71 52.28 50.14 -50.56
N GLY A 72 51.43 50.06 -51.59
CA GLY A 72 50.61 51.19 -52.00
C GLY A 72 49.42 51.45 -51.06
N ALA A 73 48.76 52.59 -51.21
CA ALA A 73 47.66 53.00 -50.33
C ALA A 73 46.39 52.15 -50.53
N ALA A 74 46.23 51.54 -51.71
CA ALA A 74 45.10 50.68 -52.03
C ALA A 74 45.51 49.21 -52.14
N ASN A 75 44.60 48.30 -51.75
CA ASN A 75 44.80 46.86 -51.93
C ASN A 75 45.08 46.52 -53.40
N GLY A 76 46.18 45.79 -53.63
CA GLY A 76 46.61 45.41 -54.97
C GLY A 76 47.53 46.41 -55.68
N THR A 77 48.10 47.38 -54.96
CA THR A 77 49.04 48.38 -55.51
C THR A 77 50.41 48.35 -54.81
N LEU A 78 51.46 48.80 -55.50
CA LEU A 78 52.79 49.09 -54.96
C LEU A 78 53.09 50.59 -55.08
N ALA A 79 53.59 51.23 -54.03
CA ALA A 79 54.06 52.61 -54.10
C ALA A 79 55.52 52.64 -54.58
N VAL A 80 55.77 53.28 -55.72
CA VAL A 80 57.13 53.50 -56.26
C VAL A 80 57.47 54.98 -56.12
N ASN A 81 58.44 55.31 -55.27
CA ASN A 81 58.80 56.69 -54.88
C ASN A 81 57.57 57.54 -54.49
N GLY A 82 56.61 56.92 -53.79
CA GLY A 82 55.39 57.58 -53.31
C GLY A 82 54.22 57.62 -54.30
N ILE A 83 54.34 57.03 -55.49
CA ILE A 83 53.24 56.91 -56.46
C ILE A 83 52.73 55.48 -56.51
N ASP A 84 51.43 55.29 -56.30
CA ASP A 84 50.79 53.97 -56.39
C ASP A 84 50.73 53.47 -57.84
N VAL A 85 51.23 52.26 -58.04
CA VAL A 85 51.22 51.51 -59.30
C VAL A 85 50.37 50.24 -59.10
N PRO A 86 49.31 50.04 -59.90
CA PRO A 86 48.44 48.87 -59.77
C PRO A 86 49.10 47.58 -60.25
N VAL A 87 49.05 46.53 -59.43
CA VAL A 87 49.52 45.19 -59.76
C VAL A 87 48.31 44.34 -60.16
N LYS A 88 48.13 44.15 -61.46
CA LYS A 88 46.92 43.55 -62.07
C LYS A 88 46.53 42.16 -61.52
N GLY A 89 47.44 41.39 -60.91
CA GLY A 89 47.15 40.09 -60.30
C GLY A 89 46.81 40.13 -58.81
N LEU A 90 47.21 41.18 -58.08
CA LEU A 90 47.11 41.23 -56.62
C LEU A 90 45.73 41.72 -56.14
N ALA A 91 45.08 42.57 -56.94
CA ALA A 91 43.69 42.98 -56.73
C ALA A 91 42.69 41.80 -56.77
N ALA A 92 42.98 40.75 -57.56
CA ALA A 92 42.15 39.56 -57.63
C ALA A 92 42.27 38.67 -56.37
N LEU A 93 43.42 38.70 -55.67
CA LEU A 93 43.58 37.97 -54.41
C LEU A 93 42.90 38.69 -53.23
N ALA A 94 42.82 40.03 -53.26
CA ALA A 94 42.13 40.81 -52.22
C ALA A 94 40.62 40.48 -52.14
N TYR A 95 39.99 40.12 -53.26
CA TYR A 95 38.59 39.69 -53.31
C TYR A 95 38.34 38.33 -52.63
N LYS A 96 39.38 37.49 -52.49
CA LYS A 96 39.26 36.13 -51.92
C LYS A 96 39.40 36.07 -50.40
N ALA A 97 39.74 37.18 -49.75
CA ALA A 97 39.93 37.29 -48.31
C ALA A 97 38.71 37.84 -47.54
N GLN A 98 37.64 38.25 -48.24
CA GLN A 98 36.40 38.70 -47.61
C GLN A 98 35.47 37.51 -47.36
N VAL A 99 35.73 36.73 -46.31
CA VAL A 99 34.64 36.02 -45.63
C VAL A 99 33.95 37.07 -44.77
N SER A 100 32.72 37.43 -45.10
CA SER A 100 31.95 38.39 -44.29
C SER A 100 31.37 37.71 -43.06
N GLU A 101 30.97 38.50 -42.07
CA GLU A 101 30.21 38.01 -40.90
C GLU A 101 28.93 37.29 -41.35
N ALA A 102 28.27 37.79 -42.41
CA ALA A 102 27.10 37.15 -42.99
C ALA A 102 27.40 35.77 -43.62
N ASP A 103 28.58 35.60 -44.24
CA ASP A 103 29.00 34.31 -44.78
C ASP A 103 29.27 33.32 -43.65
N LEU A 104 29.83 33.79 -42.53
CA LEU A 104 30.06 32.99 -41.33
C LEU A 104 28.74 32.59 -40.66
N ASP A 105 27.80 33.52 -40.49
CA ASP A 105 26.48 33.30 -39.91
C ASP A 105 25.66 32.29 -40.72
N SER A 106 25.69 32.43 -42.05
CA SER A 106 25.00 31.52 -42.96
C SER A 106 25.58 30.10 -42.88
N ALA A 107 26.92 29.98 -42.85
CA ALA A 107 27.59 28.70 -42.72
C ALA A 107 27.34 28.04 -41.35
N LEU A 108 27.36 28.82 -40.26
CA LEU A 108 27.09 28.33 -38.91
C LEU A 108 25.64 27.86 -38.75
N THR A 109 24.69 28.63 -39.28
CA THR A 109 23.26 28.27 -39.30
C THR A 109 23.04 26.97 -40.05
N ALA A 110 23.67 26.80 -41.22
CA ALA A 110 23.58 25.57 -42.00
C ALA A 110 24.16 24.35 -41.26
N VAL A 111 25.29 24.52 -40.57
CA VAL A 111 25.90 23.45 -39.75
C VAL A 111 25.02 23.09 -38.56
N LEU A 112 24.44 24.07 -37.86
CA LEU A 112 23.52 23.84 -36.74
C LEU A 112 22.26 23.08 -37.19
N ALA A 113 21.65 23.50 -38.30
CA ALA A 113 20.51 22.82 -38.90
C ALA A 113 20.83 21.38 -39.34
N ALA A 114 22.08 21.11 -39.78
CA ALA A 114 22.52 19.78 -40.17
C ALA A 114 22.90 18.88 -38.97
N LYS A 115 23.19 19.45 -37.80
CA LYS A 115 23.60 18.70 -36.60
C LYS A 115 22.42 18.26 -35.72
N ALA A 116 21.30 18.97 -35.78
CA ALA A 116 20.02 18.50 -35.24
C ALA A 116 18.89 19.12 -36.06
N ALA A 117 18.06 18.29 -36.70
CA ALA A 117 16.88 18.83 -37.33
C ALA A 117 16.00 19.44 -36.23
N LYS A 118 15.39 20.60 -36.49
CA LYS A 118 14.45 21.19 -35.53
C LYS A 118 13.34 20.21 -35.13
N ALA A 119 12.94 19.33 -36.05
CA ALA A 119 12.01 18.23 -35.77
C ALA A 119 12.53 17.25 -34.70
N ASP A 120 13.82 16.90 -34.70
CA ASP A 120 14.40 16.00 -33.69
C ASP A 120 14.42 16.66 -32.32
N VAL A 121 14.74 17.95 -32.28
CA VAL A 121 14.67 18.75 -31.05
C VAL A 121 13.22 18.79 -30.57
N ASP A 122 12.27 19.12 -31.44
CA ASP A 122 10.84 19.21 -31.13
C ASP A 122 10.26 17.86 -30.65
N VAL A 123 10.74 16.73 -31.17
CA VAL A 123 10.42 15.39 -30.65
C VAL A 123 10.97 15.19 -29.24
N LEU A 124 12.19 15.65 -28.95
CA LEU A 124 12.79 15.58 -27.61
C LEU A 124 12.10 16.48 -26.57
N ILE A 125 11.54 17.63 -26.97
CA ILE A 125 10.80 18.55 -26.08
C ILE A 125 9.27 18.34 -26.11
N GLY A 126 8.74 17.38 -26.87
CA GLY A 126 7.30 17.12 -26.93
C GLY A 126 6.46 18.35 -27.28
N THR A 127 5.18 18.37 -26.86
CA THR A 127 4.23 19.46 -27.16
C THR A 127 4.33 20.64 -26.19
N ASP A 128 5.06 20.49 -25.07
CA ASP A 128 5.12 21.48 -23.99
C ASP A 128 6.40 22.33 -24.11
N THR A 129 6.32 23.35 -24.97
CA THR A 129 7.44 24.26 -25.31
C THR A 129 8.03 25.05 -24.13
N GLY A 130 7.39 25.02 -22.95
CA GLY A 130 7.87 25.70 -21.74
C GLY A 130 8.86 24.89 -20.90
N LYS A 131 9.06 23.60 -21.20
CA LYS A 131 9.89 22.69 -20.40
C LYS A 131 11.14 22.24 -21.16
N SER A 132 12.20 21.92 -20.41
CA SER A 132 13.40 21.32 -20.99
C SER A 132 13.15 19.84 -21.34
N ALA A 133 13.87 19.30 -22.32
CA ALA A 133 13.82 17.87 -22.67
C ALA A 133 14.10 16.95 -21.46
N ARG A 134 14.93 17.39 -20.50
CA ARG A 134 15.18 16.64 -19.25
C ARG A 134 13.95 16.60 -18.35
N THR A 135 13.21 17.71 -18.26
CA THR A 135 12.01 17.80 -17.43
C THR A 135 10.93 16.86 -17.96
N ILE A 136 10.72 16.85 -19.27
CA ILE A 136 9.72 16.00 -19.91
C ILE A 136 10.13 14.53 -19.81
N ALA A 137 11.39 14.21 -20.09
CA ALA A 137 11.90 12.86 -19.91
C ALA A 137 11.75 12.37 -18.46
N ASN A 138 11.98 13.22 -17.46
CA ASN A 138 11.79 12.86 -16.05
C ASN A 138 10.31 12.65 -15.69
N GLU A 139 9.39 13.47 -16.20
CA GLU A 139 7.95 13.31 -15.98
C GLU A 139 7.42 12.03 -16.63
N GLU A 140 7.80 11.75 -17.88
CA GLU A 140 7.43 10.52 -18.58
C GLU A 140 8.09 9.29 -17.97
N LEU A 141 9.34 9.40 -17.51
CA LEU A 141 10.00 8.36 -16.73
C LEU A 141 9.25 8.10 -15.41
N THR A 142 8.79 9.14 -14.72
CA THR A 142 8.00 9.01 -13.49
C THR A 142 6.66 8.29 -13.76
N LYS A 143 5.96 8.63 -14.85
CA LYS A 143 4.75 7.92 -15.30
C LYS A 143 5.02 6.49 -15.74
N GLN A 144 6.21 6.18 -16.29
CA GLN A 144 6.58 4.80 -16.61
C GLN A 144 6.92 3.98 -15.37
N LEU A 145 7.62 4.58 -14.40
CA LEU A 145 7.96 3.93 -13.13
C LEU A 145 6.71 3.66 -12.29
N ILE A 146 5.76 4.59 -12.31
CA ILE A 146 4.47 4.44 -11.65
C ILE A 146 3.40 4.83 -12.68
N PRO A 147 2.85 3.84 -13.41
CA PRO A 147 1.73 4.08 -14.33
C PRO A 147 0.62 4.85 -13.62
N GLU A 148 -0.09 5.74 -14.32
CA GLU A 148 -1.19 6.53 -13.72
C GLU A 148 -2.24 5.63 -13.03
N GLY A 149 -2.52 4.45 -13.57
CA GLY A 149 -3.40 3.46 -12.95
C GLY A 149 -2.86 2.76 -11.69
N ALA A 150 -1.57 2.90 -11.38
CA ALA A 150 -0.93 2.39 -10.17
C ALA A 150 -0.74 3.47 -9.10
N GLN A 151 -0.94 4.74 -9.44
CA GLN A 151 -0.78 5.87 -8.53
C GLN A 151 -1.75 5.77 -7.35
N GLU A 152 -3.01 5.39 -7.60
CA GLU A 152 -4.03 5.19 -6.56
C GLU A 152 -3.66 4.07 -5.57
N SER A 153 -3.13 2.96 -6.08
CA SER A 153 -2.63 1.86 -5.25
C SER A 153 -1.43 2.30 -4.40
N LEU A 154 -0.51 3.07 -4.96
CA LEU A 154 0.64 3.60 -4.23
C LEU A 154 0.21 4.61 -3.16
N ASP A 155 -0.73 5.49 -3.48
CA ASP A 155 -1.28 6.47 -2.53
C ASP A 155 -1.97 5.75 -1.38
N THR A 156 -2.77 4.72 -1.67
CA THR A 156 -3.43 3.88 -0.66
C THR A 156 -2.40 3.16 0.23
N LEU A 157 -1.37 2.55 -0.36
CA LEU A 157 -0.28 1.92 0.41
C LEU A 157 0.45 2.92 1.29
N THR A 158 0.67 4.13 0.78
CA THR A 158 1.33 5.22 1.52
C THR A 158 0.44 5.71 2.67
N GLU A 159 -0.87 5.79 2.46
CA GLU A 159 -1.84 6.14 3.50
C GLU A 159 -1.90 5.08 4.59
N ILE A 160 -1.98 3.80 4.23
CA ILE A 160 -1.93 2.69 5.19
C ILE A 160 -0.62 2.71 5.98
N ALA A 161 0.52 2.92 5.30
CA ALA A 161 1.82 2.98 5.96
C ALA A 161 1.89 4.13 6.97
N ARG A 162 1.39 5.33 6.60
CA ARG A 162 1.29 6.47 7.54
C ARG A 162 0.35 6.16 8.69
N TRP A 163 -0.82 5.58 8.42
CA TRP A 163 -1.79 5.23 9.46
C TRP A 163 -1.19 4.27 10.49
N ILE A 164 -0.47 3.23 10.04
CA ILE A 164 0.22 2.27 10.93
C ILE A 164 1.30 2.97 11.77
N GLN A 165 2.03 3.92 11.19
CA GLN A 165 3.04 4.69 11.93
C GLN A 165 2.41 5.58 13.01
N ASP A 166 1.26 6.18 12.72
CA ASP A 166 0.52 7.03 13.66
C ASP A 166 -0.26 6.21 14.70
N HIS A 167 -0.61 4.95 14.40
CA HIS A 167 -1.44 4.06 15.24
C HIS A 167 -0.80 2.66 15.44
N PRO A 168 0.40 2.58 16.03
CA PRO A 168 1.13 1.31 16.13
C PRO A 168 0.42 0.25 16.99
N ASP A 169 -0.24 0.67 18.08
CA ASP A 169 -0.94 -0.25 18.99
C ASP A 169 -2.23 -0.80 18.36
N ASP A 170 -2.99 0.06 17.65
CA ASP A 170 -4.19 -0.37 16.93
C ASP A 170 -3.82 -1.33 15.79
N ALA A 171 -2.76 -1.02 15.04
CA ALA A 171 -2.24 -1.92 14.01
C ALA A 171 -1.80 -3.28 14.59
N ALA A 172 -1.14 -3.29 15.76
CA ALA A 172 -0.76 -4.53 16.45
C ALA A 172 -1.99 -5.33 16.94
N ALA A 173 -3.01 -4.65 17.46
CA ALA A 173 -4.27 -5.26 17.87
C ALA A 173 -5.02 -5.87 16.67
N MET A 174 -5.08 -5.14 15.55
CA MET A 174 -5.66 -5.63 14.29
C MET A 174 -4.91 -6.85 13.76
N ASN A 175 -3.58 -6.83 13.75
CA ASN A 175 -2.77 -7.98 13.36
C ASN A 175 -3.03 -9.20 14.26
N THR A 176 -3.19 -8.99 15.57
CA THR A 176 -3.56 -10.06 16.50
C THR A 176 -4.97 -10.61 16.22
N ALA A 177 -5.92 -9.74 15.89
CA ALA A 177 -7.27 -10.15 15.52
C ALA A 177 -7.29 -10.96 14.21
N ILE A 178 -6.55 -10.52 13.19
CA ILE A 178 -6.38 -11.22 11.92
C ILE A 178 -5.77 -12.61 12.14
N ALA A 179 -4.74 -12.72 12.99
CA ALA A 179 -4.15 -14.02 13.33
C ALA A 179 -5.17 -14.98 13.97
N LYS A 180 -5.98 -14.50 14.92
CA LYS A 180 -7.06 -15.31 15.53
C LYS A 180 -8.11 -15.74 14.52
N LEU A 181 -8.49 -14.87 13.59
CA LEU A 181 -9.43 -15.22 12.52
C LEU A 181 -8.86 -16.30 11.61
N ASN A 182 -7.58 -16.21 11.26
CA ASN A 182 -6.89 -17.24 10.47
C ASN A 182 -6.83 -18.59 11.20
N GLU A 183 -6.58 -18.60 12.51
CA GLU A 183 -6.62 -19.83 13.32
C GLU A 183 -8.02 -20.47 13.34
N ILE A 184 -9.08 -19.67 13.42
CA ILE A 184 -10.46 -20.16 13.36
C ILE A 184 -10.76 -20.73 11.98
N ALA A 185 -10.41 -19.99 10.92
CA ALA A 185 -10.62 -20.39 9.53
C ALA A 185 -9.73 -21.57 9.10
N ALA A 186 -8.64 -21.85 9.84
CA ALA A 186 -7.73 -22.94 9.51
C ALA A 186 -8.45 -24.28 9.42
N GLY A 187 -8.43 -24.88 8.23
CA GLY A 187 -9.09 -26.15 7.95
C GLY A 187 -10.61 -26.06 7.84
N ILE A 188 -11.18 -24.87 7.63
CA ILE A 188 -12.59 -24.65 7.25
C ILE A 188 -12.75 -24.54 5.72
N GLY A 189 -11.68 -24.29 4.97
CA GLY A 189 -11.65 -24.31 3.50
C GLY A 189 -10.71 -23.24 2.92
N GLY A 190 -10.36 -23.36 1.65
CA GLY A 190 -9.49 -22.45 0.89
C GLY A 190 -10.19 -21.80 -0.30
N GLU A 191 -9.44 -21.03 -1.10
CA GLU A 191 -9.99 -20.26 -2.24
C GLU A 191 -10.64 -21.11 -3.34
N GLU A 192 -10.27 -22.39 -3.45
CA GLU A 192 -10.81 -23.33 -4.43
C GLU A 192 -11.96 -24.20 -3.88
N ASP A 193 -12.21 -24.15 -2.56
CA ASP A 193 -13.24 -24.96 -1.93
C ASP A 193 -14.62 -24.35 -2.14
N ASP A 194 -15.57 -25.19 -2.56
CA ASP A 194 -16.95 -24.77 -2.72
C ASP A 194 -17.67 -24.65 -1.35
N TYR A 195 -18.85 -24.04 -1.38
CA TYR A 195 -19.68 -23.88 -0.19
C TYR A 195 -19.96 -25.21 0.53
N ALA A 196 -20.13 -26.31 -0.21
CA ALA A 196 -20.41 -27.62 0.36
C ALA A 196 -19.21 -28.16 1.17
N THR A 197 -18.01 -28.00 0.63
CA THR A 197 -16.75 -28.40 1.28
C THR A 197 -16.53 -27.60 2.57
N VAL A 198 -16.77 -26.29 2.50
CA VAL A 198 -16.66 -25.40 3.68
C VAL A 198 -17.66 -25.79 4.76
N MET A 199 -18.91 -26.03 4.39
CA MET A 199 -19.94 -26.45 5.35
C MET A 199 -19.61 -27.80 5.99
N ALA A 200 -19.12 -28.77 5.21
CA ALA A 200 -18.70 -30.06 5.74
C ALA A 200 -17.55 -29.93 6.77
N ALA A 201 -16.60 -29.03 6.53
CA ALA A 201 -15.52 -28.75 7.48
C ALA A 201 -16.02 -28.10 8.77
N ILE A 202 -16.96 -27.17 8.68
CA ILE A 202 -17.63 -26.54 9.84
C ILE A 202 -18.39 -27.61 10.64
N GLU A 203 -19.21 -28.42 9.98
CA GLU A 203 -19.95 -29.52 10.61
C GLU A 203 -19.03 -30.52 11.28
N GLY A 204 -17.89 -30.85 10.66
CA GLY A 204 -16.86 -31.71 11.24
C GLY A 204 -16.27 -31.13 12.53
N LYS A 205 -15.92 -29.83 12.55
CA LYS A 205 -15.42 -29.16 13.76
C LYS A 205 -16.47 -29.09 14.87
N ILE A 206 -17.72 -28.78 14.53
CA ILE A 206 -18.84 -28.78 15.50
C ILE A 206 -19.02 -30.18 16.07
N THR A 207 -19.03 -31.20 15.22
CA THR A 207 -19.17 -32.60 15.64
C THR A 207 -18.05 -33.01 16.59
N ALA A 208 -16.80 -32.66 16.28
CA ALA A 208 -15.66 -32.92 17.15
C ALA A 208 -15.79 -32.21 18.51
N ALA A 209 -16.20 -30.94 18.53
CA ALA A 209 -16.44 -30.19 19.75
C ALA A 209 -17.56 -30.80 20.60
N MET A 210 -18.67 -31.19 19.97
CA MET A 210 -19.79 -31.87 20.63
C MET A 210 -19.38 -33.23 21.22
N ALA A 211 -18.57 -34.01 20.49
CA ALA A 211 -18.05 -35.28 20.99
C ALA A 211 -17.17 -35.10 22.24
N GLY A 212 -16.34 -34.04 22.28
CA GLY A 212 -15.54 -33.69 23.46
C GLY A 212 -16.39 -33.34 24.68
N ILE A 213 -17.44 -32.53 24.50
CA ILE A 213 -18.39 -32.19 25.56
C ILE A 213 -19.08 -33.45 26.11
N ALA A 214 -19.55 -34.33 25.22
CA ALA A 214 -20.21 -35.57 25.61
C ALA A 214 -19.29 -36.51 26.42
N GLN A 215 -18.00 -36.58 26.10
CA GLN A 215 -17.03 -37.39 26.87
C GLN A 215 -16.77 -36.83 28.28
N GLY A 216 -16.76 -35.50 28.43
CA GLY A 216 -16.53 -34.85 29.74
C GLY A 216 -17.78 -34.75 30.62
N ALA A 217 -18.97 -34.99 30.06
CA ALA A 217 -20.22 -34.86 30.79
C ALA A 217 -20.47 -36.04 31.73
N THR A 218 -21.01 -35.76 32.91
CA THR A 218 -21.54 -36.80 33.80
C THR A 218 -22.92 -37.22 33.30
N LYS A 219 -23.06 -38.47 32.86
CA LYS A 219 -24.32 -38.99 32.36
C LYS A 219 -25.21 -39.41 33.53
N VAL A 220 -26.38 -38.81 33.65
CA VAL A 220 -27.41 -39.22 34.62
C VAL A 220 -28.51 -39.96 33.88
N GLU A 221 -28.82 -41.16 34.32
CA GLU A 221 -29.80 -42.05 33.68
C GLU A 221 -30.80 -42.53 34.73
N LYS A 222 -32.00 -42.91 34.26
CA LYS A 222 -33.01 -43.53 35.10
C LYS A 222 -32.48 -44.84 35.69
N SER A 223 -32.62 -45.01 37.00
CA SER A 223 -32.42 -46.30 37.67
C SER A 223 -33.70 -47.15 37.63
N ASP A 224 -33.52 -48.46 37.61
CA ASP A 224 -34.60 -49.44 37.80
C ASP A 224 -34.83 -49.75 39.30
N VAL A 225 -33.96 -49.24 40.17
CA VAL A 225 -34.04 -49.34 41.63
C VAL A 225 -34.71 -48.08 42.18
N ASN A 226 -35.84 -48.24 42.86
CA ASN A 226 -36.53 -47.11 43.50
C ASN A 226 -35.62 -46.44 44.55
N GLY A 227 -35.51 -45.12 44.48
CA GLY A 227 -34.61 -44.33 45.35
C GLY A 227 -33.21 -44.10 44.77
N ASN A 228 -32.87 -44.69 43.62
CA ASN A 228 -31.57 -44.51 42.97
C ASN A 228 -31.65 -43.71 41.66
N ILE A 229 -30.49 -43.27 41.19
CA ILE A 229 -30.23 -42.84 39.81
C ILE A 229 -28.96 -43.54 39.31
N LYS A 230 -28.76 -43.68 38.00
CA LYS A 230 -27.50 -44.16 37.44
C LYS A 230 -26.62 -42.96 37.09
N ILE A 231 -25.39 -42.92 37.60
CA ILE A 231 -24.36 -41.95 37.22
C ILE A 231 -23.28 -42.70 36.44
N ASN A 232 -23.09 -42.36 35.17
CA ASN A 232 -22.18 -43.05 34.25
C ASN A 232 -22.43 -44.58 34.22
N GLY A 233 -23.70 -44.98 34.18
CA GLY A 233 -24.12 -46.39 34.24
C GLY A 233 -24.03 -47.06 35.62
N GLN A 234 -23.49 -46.40 36.65
CA GLN A 234 -23.38 -46.94 38.00
C GLN A 234 -24.55 -46.51 38.89
N GLU A 235 -25.17 -47.48 39.58
CA GLU A 235 -26.22 -47.21 40.57
C GLU A 235 -25.72 -46.31 41.70
N THR A 236 -26.40 -45.19 41.90
CA THR A 236 -26.14 -44.23 42.96
C THR A 236 -27.41 -44.04 43.77
N VAL A 237 -27.35 -44.32 45.08
CA VAL A 237 -28.49 -44.16 45.99
C VAL A 237 -28.67 -42.67 46.28
N VAL A 238 -29.87 -42.15 46.01
CA VAL A 238 -30.24 -40.75 46.30
C VAL A 238 -31.22 -40.69 47.48
N TYR A 239 -32.03 -41.72 47.64
CA TYR A 239 -33.01 -41.84 48.71
C TYR A 239 -33.09 -43.29 49.20
N THR A 240 -32.88 -43.47 50.50
CA THR A 240 -33.09 -44.75 51.19
C THR A 240 -34.37 -44.64 52.01
N HIS A 241 -35.38 -45.46 51.71
CA HIS A 241 -36.59 -45.50 52.53
C HIS A 241 -36.28 -46.09 53.92
N PRO A 242 -36.82 -45.53 55.02
CA PRO A 242 -36.61 -46.07 56.36
C PRO A 242 -37.02 -47.54 56.42
N ALA A 243 -36.14 -48.41 56.93
CA ALA A 243 -36.48 -49.81 57.17
C ALA A 243 -37.37 -49.90 58.41
N GLY A 244 -38.62 -50.31 58.24
CA GLY A 244 -39.53 -50.68 59.33
C GLY A 244 -39.63 -52.20 59.47
N SER A 245 -39.75 -52.69 60.70
CA SER A 245 -40.13 -54.10 60.93
C SER A 245 -41.60 -54.29 60.58
N ALA A 246 -41.94 -55.41 59.92
CA ALA A 246 -43.33 -55.79 59.71
C ALA A 246 -44.02 -55.92 61.08
N VAL A 247 -45.13 -55.20 61.26
CA VAL A 247 -45.93 -55.26 62.49
C VAL A 247 -47.05 -56.26 62.27
N GLU A 248 -47.27 -57.15 63.24
CA GLU A 248 -48.40 -58.09 63.21
C GLU A 248 -49.74 -57.33 63.19
N ALA A 249 -50.72 -57.88 62.48
CA ALA A 249 -52.05 -57.30 62.40
C ALA A 249 -52.69 -57.23 63.81
N GLY A 250 -53.10 -56.04 64.23
CA GLY A 250 -53.75 -55.82 65.52
C GLY A 250 -54.23 -54.37 65.69
N PHE A 251 -55.02 -54.12 66.73
CA PHE A 251 -55.41 -52.76 67.11
C PHE A 251 -54.23 -52.07 67.79
N LYS A 252 -53.43 -51.35 66.99
CA LYS A 252 -52.28 -50.58 67.45
C LYS A 252 -52.60 -49.09 67.50
N LYS A 253 -51.94 -48.36 68.39
CA LYS A 253 -51.95 -46.90 68.35
C LYS A 253 -51.15 -46.44 67.12
N VAL A 254 -51.59 -45.38 66.45
CA VAL A 254 -50.89 -44.77 65.32
C VAL A 254 -50.48 -43.34 65.65
N GLY A 255 -49.30 -42.93 65.22
CA GLY A 255 -48.79 -41.57 65.36
C GLY A 255 -47.85 -41.22 64.22
N SER A 256 -47.11 -40.12 64.34
CA SER A 256 -46.05 -39.74 63.40
C SER A 256 -44.72 -39.47 64.11
N ASP A 257 -43.60 -39.79 63.49
CA ASP A 257 -42.27 -39.38 63.96
C ASP A 257 -42.00 -37.89 63.68
N ALA A 258 -40.83 -37.39 64.10
CA ALA A 258 -40.41 -36.00 63.87
C ALA A 258 -40.25 -35.63 62.38
N ASN A 259 -40.15 -36.64 61.51
CA ASN A 259 -40.02 -36.48 60.06
C ASN A 259 -41.38 -36.65 59.34
N GLY A 260 -42.47 -36.87 60.10
CA GLY A 260 -43.82 -37.04 59.58
C GLY A 260 -44.15 -38.46 59.09
N HIS A 261 -43.29 -39.46 59.30
CA HIS A 261 -43.61 -40.84 58.94
C HIS A 261 -44.60 -41.44 59.92
N VAL A 262 -45.56 -42.24 59.42
CA VAL A 262 -46.49 -42.97 60.28
C VAL A 262 -45.72 -44.00 61.11
N VAL A 263 -45.85 -43.94 62.44
CA VAL A 263 -45.26 -44.88 63.39
C VAL A 263 -46.35 -45.61 64.15
N MET A 264 -46.12 -46.91 64.37
CA MET A 264 -46.99 -47.74 65.20
C MET A 264 -46.53 -47.63 66.65
N GLY A 265 -47.44 -47.26 67.54
CA GLY A 265 -47.24 -47.28 68.98
C GLY A 265 -47.56 -48.65 69.58
N GLY A 266 -47.68 -48.70 70.91
CA GLY A 266 -48.13 -49.90 71.61
C GLY A 266 -49.57 -50.33 71.24
N ASP A 267 -49.99 -51.46 71.78
CA ASP A 267 -51.37 -51.95 71.66
C ASP A 267 -52.38 -50.94 72.19
N VAL A 268 -53.54 -50.89 71.54
CA VAL A 268 -54.71 -50.16 72.06
C VAL A 268 -55.19 -50.87 73.32
N THR A 269 -55.27 -50.13 74.41
CA THR A 269 -55.76 -50.63 75.70
C THR A 269 -57.21 -50.23 75.93
N LYS A 270 -57.82 -50.83 76.96
CA LYS A 270 -59.17 -50.48 77.38
C LYS A 270 -59.31 -48.99 77.76
N GLU A 271 -58.26 -48.40 78.33
CA GLU A 271 -58.24 -46.97 78.66
C GLU A 271 -58.38 -46.10 77.40
N ASP A 272 -57.68 -46.46 76.31
CA ASP A 272 -57.73 -45.72 75.05
C ASP A 272 -59.14 -45.74 74.45
N ILE A 273 -59.83 -46.89 74.51
CA ILE A 273 -61.21 -47.04 74.05
C ILE A 273 -62.16 -46.18 74.89
N THR A 274 -61.98 -46.16 76.22
CA THR A 274 -62.82 -45.34 77.10
C THR A 274 -62.66 -43.84 76.90
N LYS A 275 -61.45 -43.37 76.52
CA LYS A 275 -61.21 -41.96 76.14
C LYS A 275 -61.97 -41.54 74.88
N LEU A 276 -62.38 -42.49 74.05
CA LEU A 276 -63.27 -42.22 72.90
C LEU A 276 -64.76 -42.08 73.30
N GLY A 277 -65.08 -42.18 74.60
CA GLY A 277 -66.45 -42.08 75.11
C GLY A 277 -67.21 -43.41 75.10
N ILE A 278 -66.55 -44.52 74.76
CA ILE A 278 -67.15 -45.86 74.81
C ILE A 278 -67.07 -46.38 76.26
N PRO A 279 -68.18 -46.83 76.87
CA PRO A 279 -68.18 -47.33 78.24
C PRO A 279 -67.14 -48.44 78.50
N ALA A 280 -66.48 -48.38 79.66
CA ALA A 280 -65.49 -49.38 80.08
C ALA A 280 -66.11 -50.75 80.40
N GLN A 281 -67.41 -50.79 80.58
CA GLN A 281 -68.15 -52.00 80.94
C GLN A 281 -69.48 -51.94 80.24
N ASP A 282 -70.08 -53.11 80.04
CA ASP A 282 -71.39 -53.21 79.43
C ASP A 282 -72.41 -52.44 80.28
N THR A 283 -73.21 -51.60 79.63
CA THR A 283 -74.33 -50.95 80.29
C THR A 283 -75.39 -52.01 80.59
N THR A 284 -75.49 -52.39 81.86
CA THR A 284 -76.57 -53.27 82.32
C THR A 284 -77.80 -52.41 82.60
N TYR A 285 -78.88 -52.65 81.86
CA TYR A 285 -80.18 -52.03 82.12
C TYR A 285 -80.98 -52.93 83.06
N GLU A 286 -81.44 -52.38 84.17
CA GLU A 286 -82.34 -53.07 85.11
C GLU A 286 -83.70 -53.36 84.47
N LYS A 287 -84.49 -54.28 85.05
CA LYS A 287 -85.88 -54.50 84.60
C LYS A 287 -86.70 -53.21 84.76
N ALA A 288 -87.55 -52.92 83.79
CA ALA A 288 -88.48 -51.80 83.90
C ALA A 288 -89.51 -52.06 85.00
N THR A 289 -89.81 -51.03 85.78
CA THR A 289 -90.82 -51.03 86.82
C THR A 289 -91.87 -49.96 86.53
N ALA A 290 -92.96 -49.92 87.29
CA ALA A 290 -93.96 -48.86 87.15
C ALA A 290 -93.41 -47.45 87.48
N GLU A 291 -92.32 -47.36 88.25
CA GLU A 291 -91.76 -46.07 88.73
C GLU A 291 -90.47 -45.66 88.02
N LYS A 292 -89.72 -46.61 87.45
CA LYS A 292 -88.38 -46.38 86.88
C LYS A 292 -88.19 -47.12 85.56
N ASP A 293 -87.62 -46.40 84.59
CA ASP A 293 -87.16 -46.96 83.32
C ASP A 293 -86.14 -48.08 83.54
N GLY A 294 -86.17 -49.05 82.64
CA GLY A 294 -85.23 -50.16 82.60
C GLY A 294 -85.05 -50.64 81.17
N LEU A 295 -85.20 -51.94 80.93
CA LEU A 295 -85.21 -52.55 79.58
C LEU A 295 -86.32 -52.02 78.65
N MET A 296 -87.31 -51.30 79.19
CA MET A 296 -88.31 -50.50 78.47
C MET A 296 -88.61 -49.25 79.31
N SER A 297 -89.28 -48.25 78.72
CA SER A 297 -89.72 -47.08 79.48
C SER A 297 -90.75 -47.47 80.55
N LYS A 298 -90.79 -46.73 81.67
CA LYS A 298 -91.84 -46.91 82.69
C LYS A 298 -93.22 -46.65 82.09
N GLU A 299 -93.32 -45.76 81.10
CA GLU A 299 -94.57 -45.47 80.37
C GLU A 299 -95.06 -46.68 79.59
N ASP A 300 -94.18 -47.39 78.87
CA ASP A 300 -94.57 -48.58 78.13
C ASP A 300 -94.81 -49.77 79.06
N LYS A 301 -94.09 -49.86 80.18
CA LYS A 301 -94.35 -50.89 81.20
C LYS A 301 -95.74 -50.72 81.81
N LYS A 302 -96.14 -49.48 82.10
CA LYS A 302 -97.48 -49.17 82.58
C LYS A 302 -98.56 -49.59 81.57
N LYS A 303 -98.37 -49.29 80.27
CA LYS A 303 -99.31 -49.75 79.24
C LYS A 303 -99.47 -51.26 79.23
N LEU A 304 -98.37 -52.00 79.40
CA LEU A 304 -98.39 -53.47 79.46
C LEU A 304 -99.11 -53.98 80.73
N ASP A 305 -98.90 -53.33 81.87
CA ASP A 305 -99.55 -53.70 83.14
C ASP A 305 -101.05 -53.39 83.16
N ASP A 306 -101.46 -52.30 82.48
CA ASP A 306 -102.85 -51.88 82.35
C ASP A 306 -103.60 -52.69 81.26
N MET A 307 -102.97 -53.67 80.61
CA MET A 307 -103.66 -54.57 79.68
C MET A 307 -104.59 -55.50 80.47
N ALA A 308 -105.90 -55.24 80.39
CA ALA A 308 -106.92 -56.13 80.94
C ALA A 308 -106.83 -57.51 80.27
N VAL A 309 -106.57 -58.54 81.08
CA VAL A 309 -106.66 -59.93 80.65
C VAL A 309 -108.13 -60.33 80.74
N ALA A 310 -108.67 -60.93 79.68
CA ALA A 310 -110.07 -61.38 79.68
C ALA A 310 -110.31 -62.32 80.86
N GLU A 311 -111.32 -62.02 81.67
CA GLU A 311 -111.67 -62.82 82.85
C GLU A 311 -112.24 -64.17 82.41
N ASN A 312 -112.09 -65.22 83.23
CA ASN A 312 -112.55 -66.57 82.89
C ASN A 312 -114.04 -66.61 82.49
N THR A 313 -114.88 -65.73 83.06
CA THR A 313 -116.29 -65.58 82.66
C THR A 313 -116.45 -64.99 81.26
N GLU A 314 -115.61 -64.04 80.86
CA GLU A 314 -115.62 -63.48 79.50
C GLU A 314 -115.16 -64.54 78.50
N VAL A 315 -114.12 -65.31 78.86
CA VAL A 315 -113.64 -66.44 78.06
C VAL A 315 -114.69 -67.55 77.98
N GLN A 316 -115.37 -67.87 79.07
CA GLN A 316 -116.43 -68.90 79.10
C GLN A 316 -117.63 -68.46 78.26
N SER A 317 -118.05 -67.20 78.34
CA SER A 317 -119.10 -66.66 77.48
C SER A 317 -118.74 -66.78 76.00
N MET A 318 -117.48 -66.53 75.63
CA MET A 318 -117.01 -66.72 74.26
C MET A 318 -116.99 -68.20 73.86
N LEU A 319 -116.62 -69.10 74.77
CA LEU A 319 -116.64 -70.55 74.50
C LEU A 319 -118.05 -71.09 74.34
N ASP A 320 -118.99 -70.68 75.20
CA ASP A 320 -120.40 -71.06 75.14
C ASP A 320 -121.04 -70.55 73.84
N GLU A 321 -120.68 -69.35 73.37
CA GLU A 321 -121.14 -68.80 72.08
C GLU A 321 -120.63 -69.60 70.88
N VAL A 322 -119.36 -70.03 70.90
CA VAL A 322 -118.72 -70.70 69.76
C VAL A 322 -119.05 -72.20 69.71
N PHE A 323 -119.13 -72.86 70.85
CA PHE A 323 -119.25 -74.32 70.93
C PHE A 323 -120.64 -74.81 71.42
N GLY A 324 -121.50 -73.91 71.89
CA GLY A 324 -122.84 -74.22 72.40
C GLY A 324 -122.81 -74.79 73.83
N ALA A 325 -123.73 -74.35 74.69
CA ALA A 325 -123.80 -74.81 76.07
C ALA A 325 -124.25 -76.28 76.15
N THR A 326 -123.47 -77.14 76.80
CA THR A 326 -123.87 -78.53 77.10
C THR A 326 -124.77 -78.57 78.33
N GLU A 327 -126.07 -78.84 78.15
CA GLU A 327 -126.98 -79.21 79.24
C GLU A 327 -126.88 -80.73 79.47
N GLU A 328 -126.44 -81.16 80.66
CA GLU A 328 -126.58 -82.54 81.13
C GLU A 328 -128.02 -82.74 81.64
N GLU A 329 -128.84 -83.54 80.94
CA GLU A 329 -130.02 -84.17 81.51
C GLU A 329 -129.62 -85.49 82.23
N PRO A 330 -130.29 -85.84 83.36
CA PRO A 330 -130.06 -87.10 84.08
C PRO A 330 -130.55 -88.36 83.34
#